data_AF-A0A927S699-F1
#
_entry.id   AF-A0A927S699-F1
#
_cell.length_a   1.000
_cell.length_b   1.000
_cell.length_c   1.000
_cell.angle_alpha   90.00
_cell.angle_beta   90.00
_cell.angle_gamma   90.00
#
_symmetry.space_group_name_H-M   'P 1'
#
loop_
_entity.id
_entity.type
_entity.pdbx_description
1 polymer ?
#
loop_
_entity_poly.entity_id
_entity_poly.type
_entity_poly.pdbx_seq_one_letter_code
_entity_poly.pdbx_strand_id
1 'polypeptide(L)'
;MQETGSDRVRVLYDIYHQHITEGVSIPLLEKNMHLIGHFHLAGYPGRHEPMVRDEIDAPAILQAIEASGYQGCVGLEYLPATDADESLKKTLETLRNVLR
;
A
#
# COMPACT_ATOMS: atom_id res chain seq x y z
N MET A 1 15.15 -6.92 -11.47
CA MET A 1 15.80 -6.60 -10.17
C MET A 1 17.06 -7.40 -9.94
N GLN A 2 16.98 -8.73 -9.90
CA GLN A 2 18.19 -9.56 -9.72
C GLN A 2 19.22 -9.35 -10.84
N GLU A 3 18.75 -9.24 -12.09
CA GLU A 3 19.62 -8.97 -13.25
C GLU A 3 20.34 -7.62 -13.20
N THR A 4 19.81 -6.62 -12.48
CA THR A 4 20.49 -5.33 -12.37
C THR A 4 21.73 -5.41 -11.47
N GLY A 5 21.80 -6.43 -10.59
CA GLY A 5 22.90 -6.63 -9.65
C GLY A 5 23.15 -5.46 -8.69
N SER A 6 22.21 -4.51 -8.58
CA SER A 6 22.41 -3.25 -7.87
C SER A 6 21.44 -3.08 -6.71
N ASP A 7 21.97 -2.91 -5.50
CA ASP A 7 21.18 -2.62 -4.31
C ASP A 7 20.52 -1.23 -4.30
N ARG A 8 20.89 -0.37 -5.25
CA ARG A 8 20.34 0.99 -5.41
C ARG A 8 19.07 1.04 -6.24
N VAL A 9 18.69 -0.06 -6.87
CA VAL A 9 17.46 -0.18 -7.62
C VAL A 9 16.51 -1.04 -6.79
N ARG A 10 15.33 -0.53 -6.49
CA ARG A 10 14.25 -1.26 -5.78
C ARG A 10 12.92 -1.04 -6.49
N VAL A 11 11.94 -1.89 -6.19
CA VAL A 11 10.59 -1.82 -6.76
C VAL A 11 9.75 -0.80 -5.98
N LEU A 12 8.99 0.03 -6.70
CA LEU A 12 7.80 0.67 -6.15
C LEU A 12 6.64 -0.30 -6.35
N TYR A 13 6.07 -0.78 -5.26
CA TYR A 13 4.96 -1.73 -5.28
C TYR A 13 3.65 -0.96 -5.12
N ASP A 14 2.91 -0.83 -6.22
CA ASP A 14 1.59 -0.20 -6.23
C ASP A 14 0.51 -1.26 -5.93
N ILE A 15 -0.07 -1.16 -4.74
CA ILE A 15 -1.05 -2.13 -4.22
C ILE A 15 -2.34 -2.11 -5.04
N TYR A 16 -2.76 -0.92 -5.50
CA TYR A 16 -3.99 -0.77 -6.27
C TYR A 16 -3.85 -1.42 -7.65
N HIS A 17 -2.76 -1.13 -8.36
CA HIS A 17 -2.51 -1.73 -9.67
C HIS A 17 -2.30 -3.24 -9.58
N GLN A 18 -1.56 -3.71 -8.58
CA GLN A 18 -1.41 -5.14 -8.34
C GLN A 18 -2.77 -5.81 -8.08
N HIS A 19 -3.63 -5.20 -7.26
CA HIS A 19 -4.93 -5.78 -6.95
C HIS A 19 -5.79 -5.98 -8.21
N ILE A 20 -5.82 -4.98 -9.08
CA ILE A 20 -6.57 -5.04 -10.35
C ILE A 20 -6.04 -6.15 -11.27
N THR A 21 -4.71 -6.33 -11.34
CA THR A 21 -4.13 -7.29 -12.28
C THR A 21 -4.20 -8.73 -11.78
N GLU A 22 -3.86 -8.96 -10.52
CA GLU A 22 -3.65 -10.32 -9.98
C GLU A 22 -4.20 -10.52 -8.57
N GLY A 23 -4.72 -9.47 -7.93
CA GLY A 23 -4.97 -9.47 -6.50
C GLY A 23 -3.67 -9.31 -5.71
N VAL A 24 -3.81 -9.07 -4.40
CA VAL A 24 -2.67 -8.95 -3.48
C VAL A 24 -2.57 -10.23 -2.66
N SER A 25 -1.40 -10.86 -2.69
CA SER A 25 -1.09 -12.05 -1.89
C SER A 25 -0.03 -11.70 -0.85
N ILE A 26 -0.42 -11.69 0.42
CA ILE A 26 0.50 -11.40 1.54
C ILE A 26 1.70 -12.37 1.55
N PRO A 27 1.54 -13.70 1.39
CA PRO A 27 2.71 -14.60 1.33
C PRO A 27 3.68 -14.29 0.19
N LEU A 28 3.17 -13.83 -0.96
CA LEU A 28 4.03 -13.42 -2.08
C LEU A 28 4.72 -12.09 -1.79
N LEU A 29 4.02 -11.15 -1.17
CA LEU A 29 4.57 -9.88 -0.74
C LEU A 29 5.71 -10.09 0.27
N GLU A 30 5.49 -10.89 1.31
CA GLU A 30 6.49 -11.22 2.34
C GLU A 30 7.75 -11.83 1.72
N LYS A 31 7.58 -12.80 0.80
CA LYS A 31 8.70 -13.45 0.09
C LYS A 31 9.56 -12.46 -0.69
N ASN A 32 8.96 -11.38 -1.22
CA ASN A 32 9.62 -10.42 -2.10
C ASN A 32 9.94 -9.08 -1.43
N MET A 33 9.68 -8.93 -0.13
CA MET A 33 9.81 -7.65 0.57
C MET A 33 11.17 -6.98 0.40
N HIS A 34 12.25 -7.78 0.41
CA HIS A 34 13.63 -7.32 0.22
C HIS A 34 13.90 -6.63 -1.13
N LEU A 35 13.01 -6.79 -2.11
CA LEU A 35 13.11 -6.13 -3.42
C LEU A 35 12.35 -4.80 -3.47
N ILE A 36 11.47 -4.53 -2.52
CA ILE A 36 10.57 -3.38 -2.50
C ILE A 36 11.23 -2.24 -1.73
N GLY A 37 11.25 -1.05 -2.34
CA GLY A 37 11.80 0.17 -1.76
C GLY A 37 10.74 1.21 -1.43
N HIS A 38 9.55 1.11 -2.03
CA HIS A 38 8.43 2.00 -1.75
C HIS A 38 7.08 1.34 -2.04
N PHE A 39 6.03 1.81 -1.38
CA PHE A 39 4.66 1.34 -1.56
C PHE A 39 3.74 2.50 -1.92
N HIS A 40 2.82 2.27 -2.84
CA HIS A 40 1.64 3.11 -3.04
C HIS A 40 0.38 2.35 -2.61
N LEU A 41 -0.55 3.08 -1.99
CA LEU A 41 -1.83 2.56 -1.53
C LEU A 41 -2.98 3.48 -1.98
N ALA A 42 -4.01 2.86 -2.54
CA ALA A 42 -5.31 3.44 -2.82
C ALA A 42 -6.39 2.37 -2.64
N GLY A 43 -7.64 2.79 -2.44
CA GLY A 43 -8.76 1.87 -2.31
C GLY A 43 -9.33 1.42 -3.65
N TYR A 44 -9.99 0.27 -3.65
CA TYR A 44 -10.68 -0.32 -4.78
C TYR A 44 -12.11 -0.74 -4.37
N PRO A 45 -13.14 -0.47 -5.21
CA PRO A 45 -13.09 0.09 -6.56
C PRO A 45 -12.89 1.62 -6.59
N GLY A 46 -12.40 2.14 -7.74
CA GLY A 46 -12.41 3.57 -8.06
C GLY A 46 -11.13 4.37 -7.73
N ARG A 47 -10.13 3.76 -7.07
CA ARG A 47 -8.88 4.43 -6.66
C ARG A 47 -9.10 5.57 -5.67
N HIS A 48 -10.10 5.42 -4.80
CA HIS A 48 -10.46 6.39 -3.77
C HIS A 48 -9.74 6.11 -2.43
N GLU A 49 -10.23 6.68 -1.33
CA GLU A 49 -9.64 6.50 0.00
C GLU A 49 -9.54 5.00 0.36
N PRO A 50 -8.34 4.51 0.75
CA PRO A 50 -8.24 3.16 1.27
C PRO A 50 -9.08 3.03 2.55
N MET A 51 -9.93 2.00 2.63
CA MET A 51 -10.85 1.64 3.75
C MET A 51 -12.33 2.06 3.69
N VAL A 52 -12.72 3.08 2.91
CA VAL A 52 -14.13 3.51 2.88
C VAL A 52 -14.86 2.75 1.77
N ARG A 53 -15.12 1.45 2.00
CA ARG A 53 -15.70 0.45 1.05
C ARG A 53 -14.66 -0.12 0.10
N ASP A 54 -13.74 -0.89 0.66
CA ASP A 54 -12.55 -1.39 -0.04
C ASP A 54 -12.58 -2.91 -0.16
N GLU A 55 -12.29 -3.44 -1.34
CA GLU A 55 -11.98 -4.87 -1.53
C GLU A 55 -10.51 -5.17 -1.27
N ILE A 56 -9.65 -4.14 -1.25
CA ILE A 56 -8.28 -4.25 -0.79
C ILE A 56 -8.29 -4.23 0.75
N ASP A 57 -7.79 -5.32 1.36
CA ASP A 57 -7.56 -5.40 2.80
C ASP A 57 -6.28 -4.61 3.17
N ALA A 58 -6.36 -3.28 3.07
CA ALA A 58 -5.28 -2.38 3.44
C ALA A 58 -4.74 -2.62 4.86
N PRO A 59 -5.55 -2.92 5.89
CA PRO A 59 -5.08 -3.23 7.24
C PRO A 59 -4.13 -4.42 7.27
N ALA A 60 -4.53 -5.56 6.70
CA ALA A 60 -3.71 -6.76 6.70
C ALA A 60 -2.41 -6.56 5.90
N ILE A 61 -2.49 -5.85 4.77
CA ILE A 61 -1.31 -5.55 3.94
C ILE A 61 -0.34 -4.63 4.69
N LEU A 62 -0.83 -3.57 5.34
CA LEU A 62 0.01 -2.64 6.09
C LEU A 62 0.64 -3.32 7.31
N GLN A 63 -0.09 -4.19 8.01
CA GLN A 63 0.47 -5.01 9.09
C GLN A 63 1.56 -5.95 8.60
N ALA A 64 1.40 -6.58 7.43
CA ALA A 64 2.43 -7.42 6.83
C ALA A 64 3.69 -6.62 6.43
N ILE A 65 3.51 -5.40 5.92
CA ILE A 65 4.61 -4.47 5.61
C ILE A 65 5.35 -4.05 6.89
N GLU A 66 4.62 -3.75 7.96
CA GLU A 66 5.23 -3.41 9.25
C GLU A 66 5.99 -4.61 9.84
N ALA A 67 5.37 -5.79 9.86
CA ALA A 67 5.95 -7.02 10.39
C ALA A 67 7.20 -7.49 9.64
N SER A 68 7.36 -7.12 8.36
CA SER A 68 8.56 -7.41 7.60
C SER A 68 9.76 -6.53 7.97
N GLY A 69 9.57 -5.55 8.86
CA GLY A 69 10.60 -4.60 9.28
C GLY A 69 10.88 -3.49 8.26
N TYR A 70 9.98 -3.24 7.30
CA TYR A 70 10.14 -2.15 6.35
C TYR A 70 10.14 -0.80 7.08
N GLN A 71 11.17 0.01 6.85
CA GLN A 71 11.40 1.29 7.55
C GLN A 71 11.02 2.52 6.73
N GLY A 72 10.55 2.34 5.49
CA GLY A 72 10.14 3.43 4.62
C GLY A 72 8.70 3.88 4.87
N CYS A 73 8.25 4.88 4.12
CA CYS A 73 6.86 5.30 4.13
C CYS A 73 6.03 4.49 3.12
N VAL A 74 4.72 4.40 3.39
CA VAL A 74 3.70 4.03 2.40
C VAL A 74 3.07 5.32 1.89
N GLY A 75 3.13 5.55 0.58
CA GLY A 75 2.51 6.69 -0.08
C GLY A 75 1.02 6.46 -0.28
N LEU A 76 0.19 7.42 0.15
CA LEU A 76 -1.22 7.46 -0.20
C LEU A 76 -1.35 8.09 -1.60
N GLU A 77 -1.72 7.29 -2.59
CA GLU A 77 -1.81 7.70 -4.00
C GLU A 77 -3.21 7.43 -4.54
N TYR A 78 -4.18 8.19 -4.05
CA TYR A 78 -5.60 8.02 -4.37
C TYR A 78 -6.26 9.32 -4.88
N LEU A 79 -7.43 9.18 -5.47
CA LEU A 79 -8.29 10.27 -5.92
C LEU A 79 -9.34 10.55 -4.83
N PRO A 80 -9.29 11.70 -4.13
CA PRO A 80 -10.29 12.01 -3.11
C PRO A 80 -11.72 11.95 -3.68
N ALA A 81 -12.61 11.21 -3.02
CA ALA A 81 -14.03 11.16 -3.38
C ALA A 81 -14.81 12.37 -2.82
N THR A 82 -14.23 13.05 -1.85
CA THR A 82 -14.74 14.29 -1.23
C THR A 82 -13.71 15.41 -1.39
N ASP A 83 -13.88 16.51 -0.65
CA ASP A 83 -12.82 17.51 -0.50
C ASP A 83 -11.49 16.85 -0.10
N ALA A 84 -10.40 17.30 -0.71
CA ALA A 84 -9.09 16.66 -0.59
C ALA A 84 -8.52 16.73 0.83
N ASP A 85 -8.71 17.86 1.52
CA ASP A 85 -8.20 18.05 2.88
C ASP A 85 -9.02 17.22 3.88
N GLU A 86 -10.35 17.20 3.72
CA GLU A 86 -11.23 16.36 4.53
C GLU A 86 -10.91 14.88 4.34
N SER A 87 -10.77 14.46 3.09
CA SER A 87 -10.41 13.09 2.71
C SER A 87 -9.10 12.65 3.35
N LEU A 88 -8.03 13.45 3.20
CA LEU A 88 -6.72 13.10 3.76
C LEU A 88 -6.75 13.00 5.29
N LYS A 89 -7.42 13.95 5.97
CA LYS A 89 -7.54 13.93 7.44
C LYS A 89 -8.23 12.64 7.92
N LYS A 90 -9.35 12.29 7.29
CA LYS A 90 -10.14 11.11 7.65
C LYS A 90 -9.40 9.81 7.35
N THR A 91 -8.73 9.72 6.20
CA THR A 91 -7.90 8.58 5.83
C THR A 91 -6.78 8.36 6.85
N LEU A 92 -6.05 9.43 7.22
CA LEU A 92 -4.98 9.34 8.22
C LEU A 92 -5.49 8.95 9.61
N GLU A 93 -6.62 9.51 10.04
CA GLU A 93 -7.26 9.12 11.31
C GLU A 93 -7.63 7.63 11.32
N THR A 94 -8.22 7.16 10.22
CA THR A 94 -8.64 5.76 10.07
C THR A 94 -7.43 4.82 10.13
N LEU A 95 -6.38 5.10 9.35
CA LEU A 95 -5.17 4.29 9.33
C LEU A 95 -4.49 4.21 10.70
N ARG A 96 -4.44 5.33 11.44
CA ARG A 96 -3.89 5.36 12.81
C ARG A 96 -4.68 4.53 13.82
N ASN A 97 -5.98 4.36 13.60
CA ASN A 97 -6.82 3.55 14.48
C ASN A 97 -6.67 2.06 14.21
N VAL A 98 -6.32 1.70 12.98
CA VAL A 98 -6.17 0.31 12.52
C VAL A 98 -4.78 -0.24 12.80
N LEU A 99 -3.73 0.59 12.71
CA LEU A 99 -2.33 0.21 12.94
C LEU A 99 -1.90 0.36 14.42
N ARG A 100 -2.76 0.01 15.36
CA ARG A 100 -2.47 0.10 16.80
C ARG A 100 -1.88 -1.19 17.37
#